data_AF-A0A9Q9YPD6-F1
#
_entry.id   AF-A0A9Q9YPD6-F1
#
_cell.length_a   1.000
_cell.length_b   1.000
_cell.length_c   1.000
_cell.angle_alpha   90.00
_cell.angle_beta   90.00
_cell.angle_gamma   90.00
#
_symmetry.space_group_name_H-M   'P 1'
#
loop_
_entity.id
_entity.type
_entity.pdbx_description
1 polymer ?
#
loop_
_entity_poly.entity_id
_entity_poly.type
_entity_poly.pdbx_seq_one_letter_code
_entity_poly.pdbx_strand_id
1 'polypeptide(L)'
;MQLKQQRDKLKQYQKKITLQMEKERQLAKQLLNDGKKEKALLLLKKKRYQNQLLDKTENQISNLERMVQDIEFAQIEMKVFEGLKVGNDCLKKMHEMLSLEEVERIMDETHDSIEYQKQIDEMLAGSLTQEDEDAVLAELEAITQGEADLELPEVPGEELPEVPEQEPVREKERVKKKPEREMLAM
;
A
#
# COMPACT_ATOMS: atom_id res chain seq x y z
N MET A 1 -10.60 -25.40 -1.92
CA MET A 1 -11.47 -26.60 -2.00
C MET A 1 -10.74 -27.93 -1.78
N GLN A 2 -9.54 -28.13 -2.33
CA GLN A 2 -8.81 -29.41 -2.25
C GLN A 2 -8.50 -29.88 -0.81
N LEU A 3 -8.10 -28.97 0.09
CA LEU A 3 -7.80 -29.30 1.49
C LEU A 3 -9.04 -29.82 2.26
N LYS A 4 -10.22 -29.24 2.02
CA LYS A 4 -11.48 -29.70 2.62
C LYS A 4 -11.80 -31.13 2.16
N GLN A 5 -11.64 -31.43 0.87
CA GLN A 5 -11.84 -32.78 0.34
C GLN A 5 -10.85 -33.80 0.92
N GLN A 6 -9.58 -33.43 1.08
CA GLN A 6 -8.56 -34.29 1.70
C GLN A 6 -8.87 -34.58 3.17
N ARG A 7 -9.25 -33.55 3.93
CA ARG A 7 -9.71 -33.70 5.32
C ARG A 7 -10.90 -34.66 5.41
N ASP A 8 -11.90 -34.51 4.53
CA ASP A 8 -13.09 -35.35 4.56
C ASP A 8 -12.76 -36.82 4.21
N LYS A 9 -11.84 -37.05 3.28
CA LYS A 9 -11.30 -38.40 3.00
C LYS A 9 -10.60 -39.01 4.21
N LEU A 10 -9.79 -38.23 4.94
CA LEU A 10 -9.13 -38.70 6.17
C LEU A 10 -10.13 -39.03 7.27
N LYS A 11 -11.18 -38.22 7.45
CA LYS A 11 -12.27 -38.52 8.40
C LYS A 11 -13.04 -39.79 8.04
N GLN A 12 -13.30 -40.02 6.75
CA GLN A 12 -13.91 -41.27 6.30
C GLN A 12 -13.01 -42.49 6.55
N TYR A 13 -11.70 -42.35 6.33
CA TYR A 13 -10.72 -43.39 6.61
C TYR A 13 -10.62 -43.72 8.11
N GLN A 14 -10.59 -42.68 8.97
CA GLN A 14 -10.64 -42.81 10.42
C GLN A 14 -11.86 -43.65 10.84
N LYS A 15 -13.07 -43.30 10.37
CA LYS A 15 -14.31 -44.03 10.69
C LYS A 15 -14.25 -45.50 10.28
N LYS A 16 -13.68 -45.80 9.11
CA LYS A 16 -13.49 -47.19 8.63
C LYS A 16 -12.54 -47.98 9.53
N ILE A 17 -11.41 -47.40 9.92
CA ILE A 17 -10.45 -48.06 10.83
C ILE A 17 -11.08 -48.29 12.19
N THR A 18 -11.77 -47.31 12.77
CA THR A 18 -12.43 -47.47 14.08
C THR A 18 -13.40 -48.65 14.09
N LEU A 19 -14.22 -48.78 13.05
CA LEU A 19 -15.14 -49.91 12.90
C LEU A 19 -14.39 -51.25 12.79
N GLN A 20 -13.29 -51.28 12.03
CA GLN A 20 -12.48 -52.48 11.86
C GLN A 20 -11.79 -52.89 13.16
N MET A 21 -11.29 -51.93 13.94
CA MET A 21 -10.69 -52.15 15.25
C MET A 21 -11.67 -52.73 16.27
N GLU A 22 -12.94 -52.34 16.20
CA GLU A 22 -13.99 -52.87 17.05
C GLU A 22 -14.29 -54.35 16.73
N LYS A 23 -14.34 -54.69 15.43
CA LYS A 23 -14.43 -56.08 14.97
C LYS A 23 -13.23 -56.92 15.41
N GLU A 24 -12.02 -56.40 15.24
CA GLU A 24 -10.78 -57.07 15.68
C GLU A 24 -10.76 -57.26 17.20
N ARG A 25 -11.33 -56.33 17.98
CA ARG A 25 -11.49 -56.48 19.43
C ARG A 25 -12.44 -57.62 19.79
N GLN A 26 -13.57 -57.75 19.10
CA GLN A 26 -14.52 -58.85 19.33
C GLN A 26 -13.90 -60.20 18.95
N LEU A 27 -13.21 -60.27 17.81
CA LEU A 27 -12.50 -61.47 17.37
C LEU A 27 -11.39 -61.88 18.34
N ALA A 28 -10.63 -60.91 18.87
CA ALA A 28 -9.62 -61.18 19.89
C ALA A 28 -10.23 -61.74 21.18
N LYS A 29 -11.41 -61.26 21.60
CA LYS A 29 -12.14 -61.84 22.75
C LYS A 29 -12.57 -63.28 22.50
N GLN A 30 -13.11 -63.58 21.31
CA GLN A 30 -13.49 -64.94 20.93
C GLN A 30 -12.28 -65.89 20.93
N LEU A 31 -11.15 -65.46 20.35
CA LEU A 31 -9.93 -66.27 20.33
C LEU A 31 -9.33 -66.52 21.72
N LEU A 32 -9.53 -65.60 22.68
CA LEU A 32 -9.15 -65.80 24.07
C LEU A 32 -10.04 -66.87 24.74
N ASN A 33 -11.35 -66.86 24.47
CA ASN A 33 -12.28 -67.87 24.97
C ASN A 33 -11.98 -69.26 24.39
N ASP A 34 -11.56 -69.32 23.12
CA ASP A 34 -11.11 -70.55 22.43
C ASP A 34 -9.74 -71.07 22.89
N GLY A 35 -9.07 -70.40 23.84
CA GLY A 35 -7.73 -70.77 24.31
C GLY A 35 -6.58 -70.44 23.34
N LYS A 36 -6.84 -69.79 22.21
CA LYS A 36 -5.85 -69.45 21.16
C LYS A 36 -5.10 -68.14 21.49
N LYS A 37 -4.35 -68.13 22.59
CA LYS A 37 -3.68 -66.93 23.15
C LYS A 37 -2.74 -66.23 22.15
N GLU A 38 -1.94 -66.97 21.38
CA GLU A 38 -0.97 -66.37 20.43
C GLU A 38 -1.66 -65.58 19.32
N LYS A 39 -2.75 -66.11 18.75
CA LYS A 39 -3.53 -65.43 17.71
C LYS A 39 -4.22 -64.17 18.26
N ALA A 40 -4.73 -64.23 19.49
CA ALA A 40 -5.29 -63.07 20.16
C ALA A 40 -4.23 -61.98 20.41
N LEU A 41 -3.01 -62.36 20.82
CA LEU A 41 -1.90 -61.42 21.01
C LEU A 41 -1.52 -60.70 19.72
N LEU A 42 -1.46 -61.43 18.59
CA LEU A 42 -1.17 -60.86 17.28
C LEU A 42 -2.21 -59.81 16.86
N LEU A 43 -3.51 -60.11 17.05
CA LEU A 43 -4.58 -59.14 16.77
C LEU A 43 -4.50 -57.90 17.67
N LEU A 44 -4.17 -58.08 18.95
CA LEU A 44 -4.00 -56.94 19.87
C LEU A 44 -2.80 -56.06 19.49
N LYS A 45 -1.70 -56.66 19.01
CA LYS A 45 -0.55 -55.91 18.45
C LYS A 45 -0.96 -55.12 17.21
N LYS A 46 -1.68 -55.75 16.27
CA LYS A 46 -2.21 -55.09 15.07
C LYS A 46 -3.12 -53.90 15.44
N LYS A 47 -4.03 -54.11 16.40
CA LYS A 47 -4.91 -53.06 16.93
C LYS A 47 -4.12 -51.90 17.53
N ARG A 48 -3.05 -52.18 18.28
CA ARG A 48 -2.22 -51.11 18.89
C ARG A 48 -1.48 -50.29 17.84
N TYR A 49 -0.99 -50.91 16.77
CA TYR A 49 -0.40 -50.19 15.64
C TYR A 49 -1.43 -49.31 14.92
N GLN A 50 -2.65 -49.81 14.69
CA GLN A 50 -3.74 -49.03 14.09
C GLN A 50 -4.13 -47.82 14.95
N ASN A 51 -4.17 -47.95 16.28
CA ASN A 51 -4.37 -46.81 17.19
C ASN A 51 -3.30 -45.73 16.98
N GLN A 52 -2.02 -46.11 16.95
CA GLN A 52 -0.93 -45.15 16.72
C GLN A 52 -1.04 -44.45 15.36
N LEU A 53 -1.54 -45.16 14.34
CA LEU A 53 -1.79 -44.56 13.03
C LEU A 53 -2.96 -43.59 13.08
N LEU A 54 -4.04 -43.93 13.80
CA LEU A 54 -5.19 -43.04 14.02
C LEU A 54 -4.77 -41.75 14.73
N ASP A 55 -3.96 -41.84 15.79
CA ASP A 55 -3.48 -40.66 16.52
C ASP A 55 -2.69 -39.71 15.58
N LYS A 56 -1.85 -40.28 14.70
CA LYS A 56 -1.14 -39.50 13.67
C LYS A 56 -2.10 -38.85 12.67
N THR A 57 -3.10 -39.60 12.20
CA THR A 57 -4.12 -39.08 11.28
C THR A 57 -4.95 -37.97 11.92
N GLU A 58 -5.28 -38.08 13.20
CA GLU A 58 -6.02 -37.06 13.94
C GLU A 58 -5.21 -35.76 14.06
N ASN A 59 -3.92 -35.86 14.36
CA ASN A 59 -3.01 -34.71 14.31
C ASN A 59 -2.95 -34.07 12.91
N GLN A 60 -2.92 -34.88 11.85
CA GLN A 60 -2.95 -34.38 10.47
C GLN A 60 -4.27 -33.68 10.13
N ILE A 61 -5.41 -34.21 10.59
CA ILE A 61 -6.72 -33.59 10.40
C ILE A 61 -6.76 -32.23 11.10
N SER A 62 -6.30 -32.14 12.35
CA SER A 62 -6.23 -30.87 13.10
C SER A 62 -5.35 -29.83 12.40
N ASN A 63 -4.21 -30.26 11.84
CA ASN A 63 -3.33 -29.38 11.07
C ASN A 63 -4.00 -28.88 9.78
N LEU A 64 -4.72 -29.76 9.07
CA LEU A 64 -5.47 -29.36 7.87
C LEU A 64 -6.64 -28.42 8.21
N GLU A 65 -7.31 -28.61 9.34
CA GLU A 65 -8.37 -27.73 9.81
C GLU A 65 -7.82 -26.33 10.12
N ARG A 66 -6.68 -26.24 10.82
CA ARG A 66 -5.98 -24.96 11.04
C ARG A 66 -5.61 -24.28 9.72
N MET A 67 -4.99 -25.01 8.79
CA MET A 67 -4.62 -24.45 7.49
C MET A 67 -5.83 -23.95 6.69
N VAL A 68 -6.97 -24.64 6.77
CA VAL A 68 -8.21 -24.17 6.14
C VAL A 68 -8.71 -22.87 6.78
N GLN A 69 -8.67 -22.77 8.11
CA GLN A 69 -9.03 -21.53 8.82
C GLN A 69 -8.11 -20.37 8.44
N ASP A 70 -6.79 -20.61 8.40
CA ASP A 70 -5.80 -19.60 8.02
C ASP A 70 -6.05 -19.08 6.60
N ILE A 71 -6.38 -19.96 5.65
CA ILE A 71 -6.73 -19.57 4.27
C ILE A 71 -8.03 -18.79 4.22
N GLU A 72 -9.06 -19.20 4.98
CA GLU A 72 -10.33 -18.46 5.04
C GLU A 72 -10.14 -17.07 5.63
N PHE A 73 -9.29 -16.95 6.65
CA PHE A 73 -8.93 -15.66 7.23
C PHE A 73 -8.17 -14.79 6.23
N ALA A 74 -7.15 -15.32 5.55
CA ALA A 74 -6.41 -14.60 4.52
C ALA A 74 -7.31 -14.12 3.35
N GLN A 75 -8.35 -14.90 3.01
CA GLN A 75 -9.35 -14.46 2.03
C GLN A 75 -10.19 -13.27 2.52
N ILE A 76 -10.52 -13.23 3.81
CA ILE A 76 -11.21 -12.09 4.41
C ILE A 76 -10.28 -10.87 4.43
N GLU A 77 -9.03 -11.04 4.86
CA GLU A 77 -8.03 -9.97 4.86
C GLU A 77 -7.83 -9.37 3.45
N MET A 78 -7.77 -10.21 2.42
CA MET A 78 -7.67 -9.76 1.04
C MET A 78 -8.87 -8.90 0.63
N LYS A 79 -10.10 -9.31 0.99
CA LYS A 79 -11.31 -8.53 0.72
C LYS A 79 -11.32 -7.19 1.46
N VAL A 80 -10.86 -7.17 2.71
CA VAL A 80 -10.72 -5.92 3.48
C VAL A 80 -9.71 -5.00 2.80
N PHE A 81 -8.56 -5.54 2.38
CA PHE A 81 -7.54 -4.77 1.67
C PHE A 81 -8.07 -4.19 0.34
N GLU A 82 -8.80 -4.99 -0.44
CA GLU A 82 -9.46 -4.53 -1.67
C GLU A 82 -10.48 -3.41 -1.38
N GLY A 83 -11.28 -3.56 -0.32
CA GLY A 83 -12.21 -2.53 0.13
C GLY A 83 -11.52 -1.23 0.54
N LEU A 84 -10.41 -1.32 1.27
CA LEU A 84 -9.58 -0.16 1.64
C LEU A 84 -8.97 0.51 0.41
N LYS A 85 -8.53 -0.27 -0.58
CA LYS A 85 -8.00 0.28 -1.84
C LYS A 85 -9.06 1.08 -2.58
N VAL A 86 -10.27 0.52 -2.74
CA VAL A 86 -11.39 1.23 -3.36
C VAL A 86 -11.76 2.48 -2.56
N GLY A 87 -11.80 2.39 -1.23
CA GLY A 87 -12.03 3.54 -0.37
C GLY A 87 -10.98 4.64 -0.53
N ASN A 88 -9.70 4.27 -0.64
CA ASN A 88 -8.60 5.20 -0.89
C ASN A 88 -8.73 5.87 -2.27
N ASP A 89 -9.07 5.11 -3.31
CA ASP A 89 -9.28 5.64 -4.66
C ASP A 89 -10.48 6.60 -4.72
N CYS A 90 -11.57 6.29 -3.99
CA CYS A 90 -12.69 7.21 -3.82
C CYS A 90 -12.28 8.49 -3.08
N LEU A 91 -11.50 8.37 -2.00
CA LEU A 91 -11.03 9.52 -1.22
C LEU A 91 -10.14 10.44 -2.07
N LYS A 92 -9.27 9.88 -2.92
CA LYS A 92 -8.47 10.67 -3.87
C LYS A 92 -9.33 11.47 -4.84
N LYS A 93 -10.33 10.83 -5.45
CA LYS A 93 -11.27 11.53 -6.35
C LYS A 93 -12.05 12.62 -5.64
N MET A 94 -12.50 12.38 -4.41
CA MET A 94 -13.16 13.41 -3.60
C MET A 94 -12.22 14.57 -3.30
N HIS A 95 -10.96 14.29 -2.97
CA HIS A 95 -9.96 15.33 -2.72
C HIS A 95 -9.69 16.16 -3.98
N GLU A 96 -9.57 15.52 -5.15
CA GLU A 96 -9.45 16.21 -6.45
C GLU A 96 -10.65 17.14 -6.71
N MET A 97 -11.89 16.67 -6.48
CA MET A 97 -13.09 17.49 -6.66
C MET A 97 -13.12 18.70 -5.69
N LEU A 98 -12.84 18.47 -4.41
CA LEU A 98 -12.79 19.54 -3.40
C LEU A 98 -11.72 20.59 -3.74
N SER A 99 -10.56 20.15 -4.23
CA SER A 99 -9.50 21.08 -4.64
C SER A 99 -9.91 21.94 -5.83
N LEU A 100 -10.72 21.41 -6.75
CA LEU A 100 -11.25 22.16 -7.88
C LEU A 100 -12.29 23.19 -7.45
N GLU A 101 -13.21 22.82 -6.55
CA GLU A 101 -14.16 23.75 -5.92
C GLU A 101 -13.46 24.88 -5.16
N GLU A 102 -12.33 24.59 -4.50
CA GLU A 102 -11.53 25.58 -3.79
C GLU A 102 -10.84 26.55 -4.77
N VAL A 103 -10.33 26.05 -5.90
CA VAL A 103 -9.77 26.91 -6.97
C VAL A 103 -10.84 27.80 -7.59
N GLU A 104 -12.05 27.28 -7.85
CA GLU A 104 -13.17 28.05 -8.38
C GLU A 104 -13.56 29.20 -7.43
N ARG A 105 -13.63 28.92 -6.12
CA ARG A 105 -13.90 29.95 -5.11
C ARG A 105 -12.86 31.06 -5.11
N ILE A 106 -11.57 30.73 -5.17
CA ILE A 106 -10.49 31.73 -5.22
C ILE A 106 -10.59 32.58 -6.49
N MET A 107 -10.96 31.97 -7.62
CA MET A 107 -11.16 32.70 -8.87
C MET A 107 -12.32 33.70 -8.75
N ASP A 108 -13.44 33.29 -8.16
CA ASP A 108 -14.60 34.16 -7.93
C ASP A 108 -14.24 35.32 -6.99
N GLU A 109 -13.59 35.05 -5.86
CA GLU A 109 -13.14 36.09 -4.90
C GLU A 109 -12.15 37.07 -5.55
N THR A 110 -11.26 36.56 -6.42
CA THR A 110 -10.31 37.40 -7.16
C THR A 110 -11.03 38.26 -8.20
N HIS A 111 -12.02 37.69 -8.90
CA HIS A 111 -12.82 38.43 -9.87
C HIS A 111 -13.58 39.57 -9.19
N ASP A 112 -14.25 39.30 -8.07
CA ASP A 112 -14.95 40.30 -7.27
C ASP A 112 -13.99 41.40 -6.79
N SER A 113 -12.79 41.03 -6.35
CA SER A 113 -11.76 41.99 -5.94
C SER A 113 -11.27 42.87 -7.09
N ILE A 114 -11.10 42.31 -8.30
CA ILE A 114 -10.74 43.06 -9.50
C ILE A 114 -11.85 44.03 -9.88
N GLU A 115 -13.11 43.59 -9.84
CA GLU A 115 -14.25 44.46 -10.14
C GLU A 115 -14.39 45.58 -9.10
N TYR A 116 -14.16 45.30 -7.83
CA TYR A 116 -14.11 46.32 -6.78
C TYR A 116 -12.97 47.33 -7.03
N GLN A 117 -11.78 46.87 -7.40
CA GLN A 117 -10.68 47.76 -7.76
C GLN A 117 -11.02 48.63 -8.98
N LYS A 118 -11.64 48.07 -10.02
CA LYS A 118 -12.11 48.85 -11.17
C LYS A 118 -13.14 49.91 -10.78
N GLN A 119 -14.06 49.59 -9.86
CA GLN A 119 -15.01 50.58 -9.34
C GLN A 119 -14.29 51.71 -8.60
N ILE A 120 -13.26 51.40 -7.81
CA ILE A 120 -12.39 52.41 -7.19
C ILE A 120 -11.72 53.26 -8.28
N ASP A 121 -11.10 52.63 -9.27
CA ASP A 121 -10.40 53.31 -10.36
C ASP A 121 -11.35 54.23 -11.15
N GLU A 122 -12.58 53.79 -11.43
CA GLU A 122 -13.61 54.58 -12.10
C GLU A 122 -14.09 55.77 -11.25
N MET A 123 -14.29 55.55 -9.94
CA MET A 123 -14.63 56.62 -9.00
C MET A 123 -13.51 57.67 -8.89
N LEU A 124 -12.24 57.23 -8.86
CA LEU A 124 -11.08 58.12 -8.81
C LEU A 124 -10.91 58.89 -10.12
N ALA A 125 -11.01 58.22 -11.27
CA ALA A 125 -10.88 58.82 -12.60
C ALA A 125 -11.96 59.89 -12.87
N GLY A 126 -13.15 59.76 -12.28
CA GLY A 126 -14.23 60.75 -12.39
C GLY A 126 -14.18 61.91 -11.40
N SER A 127 -13.27 61.89 -10.41
CA SER A 127 -13.30 62.80 -9.26
C SER A 127 -12.14 63.80 -9.18
N LEU A 128 -11.09 63.66 -9.99
CA LEU A 128 -9.91 64.54 -9.99
C LEU A 128 -10.05 65.65 -11.04
N THR A 129 -9.66 66.88 -10.69
CA THR A 129 -9.56 67.99 -11.65
C THR A 129 -8.15 68.04 -12.27
N GLN A 130 -7.99 68.77 -13.38
CA GLN A 130 -6.69 68.88 -14.05
C GLN A 130 -5.60 69.50 -13.15
N GLU A 131 -5.97 70.41 -12.24
CA GLU A 131 -5.05 70.96 -11.23
C GLU A 131 -4.64 69.91 -10.18
N ASP A 132 -5.54 69.00 -9.81
CA ASP A 132 -5.26 67.90 -8.88
C ASP A 132 -4.32 66.86 -9.53
N GLU A 133 -4.51 66.56 -10.81
CA GLU A 133 -3.62 65.67 -11.58
C GLU A 133 -2.20 66.23 -11.66
N ASP A 134 -2.04 67.52 -11.95
CA ASP A 134 -0.74 68.19 -11.99
C ASP A 134 -0.05 68.19 -10.61
N ALA A 135 -0.81 68.38 -9.53
CA ALA A 135 -0.28 68.34 -8.16
C ALA A 135 0.18 66.93 -7.77
N VAL A 136 -0.58 65.89 -8.12
CA VAL A 136 -0.21 64.48 -7.89
C VAL A 136 1.02 64.09 -8.71
N LEU A 137 1.14 64.54 -9.96
CA LEU A 137 2.32 64.30 -10.79
C LEU A 137 3.57 64.96 -10.20
N ALA A 138 3.45 66.18 -9.68
CA ALA A 138 4.56 66.86 -9.00
C ALA A 138 4.98 66.14 -7.70
N GLU A 139 4.02 65.61 -6.92
CA GLU A 139 4.31 64.81 -5.73
C GLU A 139 4.99 63.47 -6.10
N LEU A 140 4.51 62.80 -7.15
CA LEU A 140 5.14 61.57 -7.68
C LEU A 140 6.59 61.83 -8.11
N GLU A 141 6.83 62.94 -8.81
CA GLU A 141 8.17 63.36 -9.24
C GLU A 141 9.08 63.66 -8.04
N ALA A 142 8.56 64.28 -6.99
CA ALA A 142 9.31 64.52 -5.75
C ALA A 142 9.71 63.22 -5.03
N ILE A 143 8.82 62.21 -5.01
CA ILE A 143 9.10 60.90 -4.42
C ILE A 143 10.19 60.17 -5.24
N THR A 144 10.06 60.18 -6.57
CA THR A 144 11.04 59.51 -7.46
C THR A 144 12.40 60.22 -7.47
N GLN A 145 12.44 61.55 -7.38
CA GLN A 145 13.69 62.29 -7.19
C GLN A 145 14.32 62.02 -5.81
N GLY A 146 13.50 61.87 -4.76
CA GLY A 146 13.97 61.48 -3.42
C GLY A 146 14.59 60.08 -3.34
N GLU A 147 14.17 59.15 -4.20
CA GLU A 147 14.80 57.83 -4.35
C GLU A 147 16.01 57.85 -5.31
N ALA A 148 16.02 58.76 -6.30
CA ALA A 148 17.15 58.93 -7.22
C ALA A 148 18.37 59.62 -6.59
N ASP A 149 18.18 60.37 -5.49
CA ASP A 149 19.26 61.01 -4.71
C ASP A 149 19.95 60.03 -3.73
N LEU A 150 19.53 58.76 -3.70
CA LEU A 150 20.36 57.67 -3.20
C LEU A 150 21.44 57.38 -4.24
N GLU A 151 22.53 58.15 -4.22
CA GLU A 151 23.76 57.82 -4.94
C GLU A 151 24.16 56.37 -4.62
N LEU A 152 23.83 55.45 -5.52
CA LEU A 152 24.40 54.11 -5.52
C LEU A 152 25.90 54.29 -5.80
N PRO A 153 26.81 53.89 -4.90
CA PRO A 153 28.23 54.05 -5.13
C PRO A 153 28.65 53.25 -6.36
N GLU A 154 29.44 53.86 -7.26
CA GLU A 154 30.04 53.16 -8.39
C GLU A 154 30.83 51.96 -7.87
N VAL A 155 30.42 50.76 -8.30
CA VAL A 155 31.10 49.51 -7.97
C VAL A 155 32.51 49.57 -8.57
N PRO A 156 33.59 49.41 -7.78
CA PRO A 156 34.93 49.31 -8.32
C PRO A 156 35.02 48.15 -9.32
N GLY A 157 35.42 48.44 -10.55
CA GLY A 157 35.72 47.44 -11.57
C GLY A 157 37.02 46.70 -11.23
N GLU A 158 36.97 45.79 -10.28
CA GLU A 158 38.04 44.82 -10.02
C GLU A 158 37.71 43.53 -10.77
N GLU A 159 38.58 43.14 -11.71
CA GLU A 159 38.49 41.85 -12.41
C GLU A 159 38.47 40.72 -11.38
N LEU A 160 37.37 39.95 -11.37
CA LEU A 160 37.22 38.79 -10.51
C LEU A 160 38.29 37.74 -10.86
N PRO A 161 38.99 37.16 -9.88
CA PRO A 161 39.95 36.09 -10.13
C PRO A 161 39.24 34.85 -10.70
N GLU A 162 39.84 34.21 -11.71
CA GLU A 162 39.36 32.96 -12.29
C GLU A 162 39.18 31.88 -11.22
N VAL A 163 37.93 31.47 -11.01
CA VAL A 163 37.58 30.35 -10.13
C VAL A 163 37.88 29.05 -10.89
N PRO A 164 38.63 28.10 -10.31
CA PRO A 164 38.96 26.84 -11.00
C PRO A 164 37.70 26.01 -11.25
N GLU A 165 37.52 25.55 -12.50
CA GLU A 165 36.49 24.60 -12.90
C GLU A 165 36.57 23.31 -12.08
N GLN A 166 35.64 23.14 -11.14
CA GLN A 166 35.29 21.81 -10.63
C GLN A 166 33.93 21.44 -11.20
N GLU A 167 33.95 20.58 -12.22
CA GLU A 167 32.75 19.95 -12.77
C GLU A 167 31.99 19.18 -11.67
N PRO A 168 30.67 19.37 -11.52
CA PRO A 168 29.89 18.56 -10.61
C PRO A 168 29.74 17.15 -11.21
N VAL A 169 30.27 16.16 -10.49
CA VAL A 169 30.14 14.74 -10.83
C VAL A 169 28.66 14.37 -10.87
N ARG A 170 28.12 14.23 -12.09
CA ARG A 170 26.80 13.62 -12.34
C ARG A 170 26.86 12.14 -12.00
N GLU A 171 26.28 11.76 -10.88
CA GLU A 171 26.05 10.37 -10.51
C GLU A 171 24.99 9.78 -11.45
N LYS A 172 25.44 9.04 -12.48
CA LYS A 172 24.56 8.35 -13.42
C LYS A 172 24.07 7.05 -12.80
N GLU A 173 22.78 7.03 -12.48
CA GLU A 173 21.92 5.85 -12.35
C GLU A 173 22.27 4.79 -13.41
N ARG A 174 22.74 3.61 -12.98
CA ARG A 174 22.90 2.44 -13.83
C ARG A 174 21.71 1.51 -13.67
N VAL A 175 20.76 1.62 -14.60
CA VAL A 175 19.70 0.62 -14.79
C VAL A 175 20.14 -0.43 -15.82
N LYS A 176 20.35 -1.66 -15.31
CA LYS A 176 20.11 -2.99 -15.90
C LYS A 176 20.83 -3.41 -17.20
N LYS A 177 21.60 -4.51 -17.11
CA LYS A 177 21.62 -5.57 -18.12
C LYS A 177 21.47 -6.95 -17.47
N LYS A 178 20.44 -7.69 -17.91
CA LYS A 178 20.16 -9.10 -17.62
C LYS A 178 21.34 -9.99 -18.05
N PRO A 179 21.60 -11.12 -17.37
CA PRO A 179 22.45 -12.17 -17.90
C PRO A 179 21.58 -13.20 -18.65
N GLU A 180 21.87 -13.46 -19.92
CA GLU A 180 21.50 -14.75 -20.51
C GLU A 180 22.53 -15.18 -21.57
N ARG A 181 23.20 -16.29 -21.22
CA ARG A 181 23.74 -17.38 -22.05
C ARG A 181 24.45 -17.04 -23.36
N GLU A 182 25.72 -17.45 -23.45
CA GLU A 182 26.12 -18.45 -24.45
C GLU A 182 27.37 -19.24 -24.00
N MET A 183 27.37 -20.52 -24.36
CA MET A 183 28.41 -21.52 -24.14
C MET A 183 29.56 -21.37 -25.16
N LEU A 184 30.61 -22.19 -24.97
CA LEU A 184 31.73 -22.58 -25.84
C LEU A 184 33.08 -21.95 -25.43
N ALA A 185 33.94 -22.70 -24.73
CA ALA A 185 34.82 -23.77 -25.23
C ALA A 185 36.18 -23.23 -25.72
N MET A 186 37.22 -23.38 -24.89
CA MET A 186 38.48 -24.07 -25.22
C MET A 186 39.25 -24.35 -23.93
#